data_AF-A0A924VWT6-F1
#
_entry.id   AF-A0A924VWT6-F1
#
_cell.length_a   1.000
_cell.length_b   1.000
_cell.length_c   1.000
_cell.angle_alpha   90.00
_cell.angle_beta   90.00
_cell.angle_gamma   90.00
#
_symmetry.space_group_name_H-M   'P 1'
#
loop_
_entity.id
_entity.type
_entity.pdbx_description
1 polymer ?
#
loop_
_entity_poly.entity_id
_entity_poly.type
_entity_poly.pdbx_seq_one_letter_code
_entity_poly.pdbx_strand_id
1 'polypeptide(L)'
;MILGEKIKQLRIKNGLTQEELADRSELSKGFISQLERDLTSPSIATLRDILECLGTNLQDFFNETEQEKIIFTDEDIFVKEDKEAGIEIKWVVPNAQKNDMEPIVITLDPGAISYEDDPHEGEEFGMVLAGAIILHLGNQKYKV
;
A
#
# COMPACT_ATOMS: atom_id res chain seq x y z
N MET A 1 14.64 -6.23 -4.99
CA MET A 1 15.15 -6.42 -6.36
C MET A 1 15.62 -5.05 -6.86
N ILE A 2 16.80 -4.93 -7.46
CA ILE A 2 17.35 -3.60 -7.83
C ILE A 2 16.88 -3.23 -9.25
N LEU A 3 16.45 -1.97 -9.43
CA LEU A 3 15.79 -1.46 -10.63
C LEU A 3 16.56 -1.78 -11.92
N GLY A 4 17.88 -1.55 -11.92
CA GLY A 4 18.76 -1.74 -13.07
C GLY A 4 18.78 -3.18 -13.59
N GLU A 5 18.83 -4.17 -12.69
CA GLU A 5 18.84 -5.58 -13.09
C GLU A 5 17.52 -5.99 -13.75
N LYS A 6 16.37 -5.47 -13.30
CA LYS A 6 15.07 -5.76 -13.90
C LYS A 6 14.94 -5.15 -15.31
N ILE A 7 15.43 -3.93 -15.50
CA ILE A 7 15.51 -3.29 -16.83
C ILE A 7 16.41 -4.12 -17.76
N LYS A 8 17.57 -4.57 -17.27
CA LYS A 8 18.49 -5.43 -18.02
C LYS A 8 17.86 -6.76 -18.43
N GLN A 9 17.12 -7.40 -17.54
CA GLN A 9 16.39 -8.64 -17.85
C GLN A 9 15.34 -8.43 -18.95
N LEU A 10 14.56 -7.36 -18.86
CA LEU A 10 13.58 -7.02 -19.90
C LEU A 10 14.25 -6.70 -21.24
N ARG A 11 15.37 -5.97 -21.23
CA ARG A 11 16.13 -5.68 -22.45
C ARG A 11 16.60 -6.96 -23.13
N ILE A 12 17.18 -7.90 -22.36
CA ILE A 12 17.65 -9.20 -22.87
C ILE A 12 16.47 -10.04 -23.38
N LYS A 13 15.33 -10.06 -22.66
CA LYS A 13 14.11 -10.76 -23.08
C LYS A 13 13.56 -10.25 -24.41
N ASN A 14 13.70 -8.96 -24.67
CA ASN A 14 13.33 -8.32 -25.94
C ASN A 14 14.42 -8.44 -27.02
N GLY A 15 15.53 -9.13 -26.75
CA GLY A 15 16.61 -9.33 -27.72
C GLY A 15 17.39 -8.07 -28.09
N LEU A 16 17.34 -7.03 -27.25
CA LEU A 16 17.99 -5.73 -27.54
C LEU A 16 19.38 -5.64 -26.91
N THR A 17 20.31 -5.01 -27.62
CA THR A 17 21.56 -4.49 -27.08
C THR A 17 21.32 -3.20 -26.30
N GLN A 18 22.27 -2.79 -25.46
CA GLN A 18 22.20 -1.49 -24.76
C GLN A 18 22.15 -0.31 -25.73
N GLU A 19 22.73 -0.47 -26.91
CA GLU A 19 22.76 0.54 -27.96
C GLU A 19 21.38 0.66 -28.63
N GLU A 20 20.76 -0.46 -29.00
CA GLU A 20 19.40 -0.45 -29.57
C GLU A 20 18.34 0.06 -28.58
N LEU A 21 18.46 -0.24 -27.28
CA LEU A 21 17.56 0.33 -26.28
C LEU A 21 17.78 1.85 -26.14
N ALA A 22 19.04 2.28 -26.12
CA ALA A 22 19.40 3.70 -26.04
C ALA A 22 18.83 4.48 -27.23
N ASP A 23 18.99 3.97 -28.45
CA ASP A 23 18.49 4.60 -29.67
C ASP A 23 16.95 4.72 -29.68
N ARG A 24 16.24 3.69 -29.21
CA ARG A 24 14.77 3.70 -29.15
C ARG A 24 14.21 4.64 -28.09
N SER A 25 14.95 4.84 -27.00
CA SER A 25 14.54 5.69 -25.87
C SER A 25 15.12 7.10 -25.92
N GLU A 26 15.82 7.47 -27.01
CA GLU A 26 16.52 8.75 -27.17
C GLU A 26 17.54 9.03 -26.04
N LEU A 27 18.21 7.98 -25.58
CA LEU A 27 19.21 8.02 -24.52
C LEU A 27 20.60 7.65 -25.05
N SER A 28 21.62 7.84 -24.21
CA SER A 28 22.97 7.35 -24.53
C SER A 28 23.15 5.90 -24.06
N LYS A 29 23.92 5.11 -24.81
CA LYS A 29 24.37 3.77 -24.38
C LYS A 29 25.05 3.79 -23.00
N GLY A 30 25.80 4.85 -22.71
CA GLY A 30 26.43 5.08 -21.42
C GLY A 30 25.41 5.20 -20.28
N PHE A 31 24.32 5.92 -20.52
CA PHE A 31 23.22 6.05 -19.57
C PHE A 31 22.54 4.70 -19.31
N ILE A 32 22.18 3.94 -20.35
CA ILE A 32 21.60 2.59 -20.20
C ILE A 32 22.57 1.67 -19.42
N SER A 33 23.86 1.72 -19.73
CA SER A 33 24.88 0.93 -19.02
C SER A 33 25.01 1.29 -17.54
N GLN A 34 24.91 2.57 -17.19
CA GLN A 34 24.93 3.02 -15.80
C GLN A 34 23.64 2.64 -15.08
N LEU A 35 22.50 2.78 -15.75
CA LEU A 35 21.18 2.44 -15.23
C LEU A 35 21.10 0.95 -14.88
N GLU A 36 21.52 0.07 -15.79
CA GLU A 36 21.53 -1.38 -15.56
C GLU A 36 22.48 -1.86 -14.45
N ARG A 37 23.39 -0.98 -14.01
CA ARG A 37 24.33 -1.22 -12.90
C ARG A 37 23.97 -0.44 -11.64
N ASP A 38 22.80 0.21 -11.63
CA ASP A 38 22.32 1.05 -10.53
C ASP A 38 23.29 2.18 -10.15
N LEU A 39 24.08 2.65 -11.13
CA LEU A 39 25.01 3.79 -10.97
C LEU A 39 24.35 5.14 -11.25
N THR A 40 23.16 5.13 -11.84
CA THR A 40 22.35 6.32 -12.07
C THR A 40 20.87 5.95 -11.95
N SER A 41 20.05 6.92 -11.53
CA SER A 41 18.60 6.76 -11.44
C SER A 41 17.93 7.58 -12.55
N PRO A 42 16.96 7.01 -13.29
CA PRO A 42 16.22 7.74 -14.30
C PRO A 42 15.16 8.63 -13.64
N SER A 43 14.72 9.66 -14.35
CA SER A 43 13.46 10.32 -13.99
C SER A 43 12.27 9.39 -14.25
N ILE A 44 11.10 9.67 -13.66
CA ILE A 44 9.87 8.89 -13.94
C ILE A 44 9.52 8.93 -15.43
N ALA A 45 9.69 10.09 -16.09
CA ALA A 45 9.45 10.24 -17.52
C ALA A 45 10.40 9.35 -18.33
N THR A 46 11.71 9.43 -18.03
CA THR A 46 12.73 8.60 -18.68
C THR A 46 12.49 7.11 -18.46
N LEU A 47 12.10 6.70 -17.26
CA LEU A 47 11.77 5.31 -16.96
C LEU A 47 10.56 4.86 -17.79
N ARG A 48 9.51 5.67 -17.88
CA ARG A 48 8.34 5.37 -18.71
C ARG A 48 8.74 5.16 -20.18
N ASP A 49 9.54 6.06 -20.74
CA ASP A 49 9.97 5.99 -22.14
C ASP A 49 10.80 4.72 -22.41
N ILE A 50 11.68 4.33 -21.47
CA ILE A 50 12.42 3.06 -21.51
C ILE A 50 11.47 1.86 -21.47
N LEU A 51 10.48 1.86 -20.57
CA LEU A 51 9.54 0.76 -20.41
C LEU A 51 8.63 0.58 -21.64
N GLU A 52 8.19 1.68 -22.24
CA GLU A 52 7.45 1.66 -23.51
C GLU A 52 8.28 1.01 -24.63
N CYS A 53 9.56 1.35 -24.74
CA CYS A 53 10.49 0.71 -25.68
C CYS A 53 10.69 -0.80 -25.42
N LEU A 54 10.50 -1.23 -24.17
CA LEU A 54 10.59 -2.63 -23.73
C LEU A 54 9.23 -3.35 -23.76
N GLY A 55 8.17 -2.70 -24.25
CA GLY A 55 6.84 -3.29 -24.39
C GLY A 55 6.11 -3.52 -23.07
N THR A 56 6.38 -2.70 -22.05
CA THR A 56 5.70 -2.73 -20.75
C THR A 56 5.37 -1.30 -20.30
N ASN A 57 4.77 -1.15 -19.12
CA ASN A 57 4.47 0.14 -18.50
C ASN A 57 4.91 0.12 -17.02
N LEU A 58 4.82 1.26 -16.34
CA LEU A 58 5.20 1.36 -14.92
C LEU A 58 4.40 0.39 -14.04
N GLN A 59 3.09 0.26 -14.29
CA GLN A 59 2.23 -0.60 -13.52
C GLN A 59 2.69 -2.06 -13.64
N ASP A 60 2.77 -2.60 -14.85
CA ASP A 60 3.22 -3.98 -15.13
C ASP A 60 4.67 -4.22 -14.69
N PHE A 61 5.53 -3.21 -14.81
CA PHE A 61 6.91 -3.28 -14.37
C PHE A 61 7.03 -3.39 -12.84
N PHE A 62 6.20 -2.71 -12.07
CA PHE A 62 6.21 -2.82 -10.61
C PHE A 62 5.23 -3.90 -10.07
N ASN A 63 4.31 -4.39 -10.90
CA ASN A 63 3.31 -5.42 -10.57
C ASN A 63 3.83 -6.86 -10.52
N GLU A 64 5.15 -7.10 -10.51
CA GLU A 64 5.65 -8.44 -10.14
C GLU A 64 5.46 -8.64 -8.64
N THR A 65 4.19 -8.88 -8.29
CA THR A 65 3.67 -9.54 -7.09
C THR A 65 4.59 -9.37 -5.89
N GLU A 66 4.47 -8.23 -5.22
CA GLU A 66 4.39 -8.34 -3.77
C GLU A 66 3.29 -9.37 -3.51
N GLN A 67 3.68 -10.57 -3.05
CA GLN A 67 2.70 -11.57 -2.65
C GLN A 67 1.77 -10.86 -1.69
N GLU A 68 0.49 -10.83 -2.04
CA GLU A 68 -0.50 -10.17 -1.22
C GLU A 68 -0.39 -10.75 0.19
N LYS A 69 -0.10 -9.89 1.15
CA LYS A 69 0.01 -10.30 2.54
C LYS A 69 -1.38 -10.71 3.02
N ILE A 70 -1.56 -12.00 3.25
CA ILE A 70 -2.83 -12.60 3.70
C ILE A 70 -2.86 -12.78 5.22
N ILE A 71 -1.70 -12.96 5.85
CA ILE A 71 -1.58 -13.18 7.30
C ILE A 71 -0.99 -11.92 7.94
N PHE A 72 -1.72 -11.35 8.89
CA PHE A 72 -1.30 -10.22 9.71
C PHE A 72 -1.10 -10.69 11.15
N THR A 73 -0.01 -10.26 11.78
CA THR A 73 0.31 -10.56 13.17
C THR A 73 0.34 -9.27 14.00
N ASP A 74 0.54 -9.39 15.32
CA ASP A 74 0.59 -8.24 16.22
C ASP A 74 1.65 -7.20 15.81
N GLU A 75 2.73 -7.61 15.15
CA GLU A 75 3.78 -6.71 14.65
C GLU A 75 3.33 -5.82 13.49
N ASP A 76 2.26 -6.22 12.80
CA ASP A 76 1.68 -5.47 11.69
C ASP A 76 0.65 -4.45 12.14
N ILE A 77 0.13 -4.59 13.37
CA ILE A 77 -0.97 -3.77 13.85
C ILE A 77 -0.52 -2.31 13.95
N PHE A 78 -1.29 -1.44 13.32
CA PHE A 78 -1.13 -0.01 13.51
C PHE A 78 -1.98 0.44 14.70
N VAL A 79 -1.38 1.17 15.64
CA VAL A 79 -2.05 1.64 16.86
C VAL A 79 -2.08 3.16 16.87
N LYS A 80 -3.26 3.73 17.07
CA LYS A 80 -3.46 5.16 17.37
C LYS A 80 -3.97 5.28 18.80
N GLU A 81 -3.23 5.99 19.63
CA GLU A 81 -3.61 6.29 21.01
C GLU A 81 -3.94 7.78 21.15
N ASP A 82 -5.08 8.07 21.76
CA ASP A 82 -5.47 9.37 22.26
C ASP A 82 -5.63 9.26 23.78
N LYS A 83 -4.55 9.52 24.52
CA LYS A 83 -4.50 9.35 25.97
C LYS A 83 -5.34 10.39 26.71
N GLU A 84 -5.55 11.55 26.12
CA GLU A 84 -6.39 12.60 26.73
C GLU A 84 -7.88 12.23 26.62
N ALA A 85 -8.27 11.62 25.48
CA ALA A 85 -9.62 11.13 25.28
C ALA A 85 -9.89 9.73 25.89
N GLY A 86 -8.84 8.99 26.26
CA GLY A 86 -8.95 7.62 26.78
C GLY A 86 -9.33 6.60 25.71
N ILE A 87 -8.82 6.78 24.49
CA ILE A 87 -9.16 5.97 23.31
C ILE A 87 -7.88 5.34 22.75
N GLU A 88 -7.94 4.05 22.45
CA GLU A 88 -6.96 3.33 21.64
C GLU A 88 -7.68 2.65 20.47
N ILE A 89 -7.19 2.86 19.25
CA ILE A 89 -7.69 2.19 18.05
C ILE A 89 -6.56 1.39 17.43
N LYS A 90 -6.82 0.10 17.17
CA LYS A 90 -5.90 -0.84 16.54
C LYS A 90 -6.46 -1.29 15.20
N TRP A 91 -5.75 -0.98 14.12
CA TRP A 91 -6.03 -1.49 12.79
C TRP A 91 -5.32 -2.83 12.63
N VAL A 92 -6.09 -3.92 12.65
CA VAL A 92 -5.57 -5.29 12.57
C VAL A 92 -5.03 -5.58 11.17
N VAL A 93 -5.61 -4.93 10.16
CA VAL A 93 -5.17 -4.98 8.77
C VAL A 93 -4.96 -3.53 8.30
N PRO A 94 -3.75 -2.95 8.45
CA PRO A 94 -3.52 -1.51 8.20
C PRO A 94 -3.78 -1.05 6.76
N ASN A 95 -3.74 -1.97 5.81
CA ASN A 95 -4.01 -1.73 4.39
C ASN A 95 -5.37 -2.26 3.96
N ALA A 96 -6.34 -2.37 4.88
CA ALA A 96 -7.67 -2.87 4.60
C ALA A 96 -8.50 -1.98 3.66
N GLN A 97 -8.07 -0.74 3.39
CA GLN A 97 -8.78 0.20 2.50
C GLN A 97 -8.92 -0.26 1.05
N LYS A 98 -8.17 -1.29 0.66
CA LYS A 98 -8.32 -1.97 -0.64
C LYS A 98 -9.42 -3.05 -0.63
N ASN A 99 -10.00 -3.35 0.53
CA ASN A 99 -11.00 -4.39 0.76
C ASN A 99 -12.34 -3.77 1.14
N ASP A 100 -13.41 -4.56 1.05
CA ASP A 100 -14.75 -4.16 1.47
C ASP A 100 -14.95 -4.12 3.00
N MET A 101 -13.97 -4.61 3.77
CA MET A 101 -14.05 -4.72 5.23
C MET A 101 -12.75 -4.28 5.89
N GLU A 102 -12.88 -3.41 6.89
CA GLU A 102 -11.79 -2.92 7.73
C GLU A 102 -11.97 -3.38 9.19
N PRO A 103 -11.21 -4.41 9.64
CA PRO A 103 -11.29 -4.85 11.02
C PRO A 103 -10.44 -3.95 11.92
N ILE A 104 -11.10 -3.33 12.91
CA ILE A 104 -10.46 -2.55 13.97
C ILE A 104 -10.84 -3.10 15.35
N VAL A 105 -9.93 -2.93 16.31
CA VAL A 105 -10.21 -3.12 17.73
C VAL A 105 -10.13 -1.76 18.41
N ILE A 106 -11.21 -1.38 19.10
CA ILE A 106 -11.28 -0.13 19.85
C ILE A 106 -11.28 -0.46 21.33
N THR A 107 -10.35 0.15 22.07
CA THR A 107 -10.32 0.13 23.53
C THR A 107 -10.73 1.53 24.03
N LEU A 108 -11.72 1.57 24.92
CA LEU A 108 -12.20 2.80 25.55
C LEU A 108 -12.01 2.70 27.06
N ASP A 109 -11.40 3.73 27.64
CA ASP A 109 -11.38 3.91 29.10
C ASP A 109 -12.79 4.16 29.63
N PRO A 110 -13.06 3.90 30.93
CA PRO A 110 -14.37 4.16 31.52
C PRO A 110 -14.82 5.61 31.33
N GLY A 111 -15.90 5.79 30.57
CA GLY A 111 -16.48 7.11 30.27
C GLY A 111 -15.92 7.79 29.02
N ALA A 112 -14.93 7.20 28.35
CA ALA A 112 -14.46 7.65 27.04
C ALA A 112 -15.53 7.39 25.96
N ILE A 113 -15.44 8.16 24.87
CA ILE A 113 -16.35 8.10 23.73
C ILE A 113 -15.50 7.99 22.47
N SER A 114 -15.83 7.08 21.56
CA SER A 114 -15.15 6.98 20.26
C SER A 114 -15.42 8.22 19.39
N TYR A 115 -14.69 8.35 18.29
CA TYR A 115 -15.01 9.34 17.27
C TYR A 115 -16.39 9.05 16.67
N GLU A 116 -17.12 10.12 16.31
CA GLU A 116 -18.34 10.00 15.53
C GLU A 116 -18.01 9.59 14.10
N ASP A 117 -18.79 8.67 13.56
CA ASP A 117 -18.67 8.25 12.17
C ASP A 117 -19.81 8.82 11.33
N ASP A 118 -19.48 9.22 10.11
CA ASP A 118 -20.47 9.70 9.15
C ASP A 118 -21.23 8.51 8.55
N PRO A 119 -22.54 8.65 8.27
CA PRO A 119 -23.28 7.60 7.58
C PRO A 119 -22.66 7.29 6.22
N HIS A 120 -22.36 6.01 5.98
CA HIS A 120 -21.75 5.54 4.75
C HIS A 120 -22.46 4.30 4.20
N GLU A 121 -22.23 4.02 2.91
CA GLU A 121 -22.66 2.78 2.29
C GLU A 121 -21.71 1.66 2.71
N GLY A 122 -22.23 0.66 3.43
CA GLY A 122 -21.44 -0.44 3.94
C GLY A 122 -22.18 -1.19 5.04
N GLU A 123 -21.71 -2.39 5.36
CA GLU A 123 -22.16 -3.13 6.53
C GLU A 123 -21.11 -3.01 7.63
N GLU A 124 -21.56 -2.67 8.84
CA GLU A 124 -20.71 -2.65 10.02
C GLU A 124 -21.12 -3.76 10.98
N PHE A 125 -20.12 -4.41 11.57
CA PHE A 125 -20.32 -5.40 12.62
C PHE A 125 -19.36 -5.12 13.77
N GLY A 126 -19.89 -5.06 14.99
CA GLY A 126 -19.12 -4.87 16.21
C GLY A 126 -19.51 -5.88 17.29
N MET A 127 -18.53 -6.28 18.09
CA MET A 127 -18.72 -7.15 19.25
C MET A 127 -17.94 -6.62 20.44
N VAL A 128 -18.58 -6.63 21.62
CA VAL A 128 -17.90 -6.29 22.88
C VAL A 128 -17.03 -7.47 23.28
N LEU A 129 -15.71 -7.27 23.23
CA LEU A 129 -14.73 -8.30 23.64
C LEU A 129 -14.58 -8.38 25.17
N ALA A 130 -14.72 -7.24 25.85
CA ALA A 130 -14.66 -7.14 27.31
C ALA A 130 -15.42 -5.90 27.81
N GLY A 131 -16.05 -6.01 28.99
CA GLY A 131 -16.78 -4.90 29.59
C GLY A 131 -18.18 -4.72 29.01
N ALA A 132 -18.62 -3.47 28.88
CA ALA A 132 -19.89 -3.08 28.29
C ALA A 132 -19.76 -1.67 27.72
N ILE A 133 -20.48 -1.39 26.63
CA ILE A 133 -20.49 -0.07 25.98
C ILE A 133 -21.93 0.42 25.79
N ILE A 134 -22.06 1.70 25.46
CA ILE A 134 -23.31 2.24 24.93
C ILE A 134 -23.10 2.52 23.44
N LEU A 135 -23.75 1.76 22.58
CA LEU A 135 -23.80 2.02 21.15
C LEU A 135 -24.78 3.18 20.89
N HIS A 136 -24.30 4.22 20.22
CA HIS A 136 -25.10 5.33 19.74
C HIS A 136 -25.39 5.13 18.24
N LEU A 137 -26.65 4.95 17.87
CA LEU A 137 -27.09 4.84 16.47
C LEU A 137 -28.04 6.01 16.17
N GLY A 138 -27.48 7.07 15.59
CA GLY A 138 -28.16 8.36 15.49
C GLY A 138 -28.60 8.84 16.88
N ASN A 139 -29.90 9.04 17.08
CA ASN A 139 -30.45 9.49 18.36
C ASN A 139 -30.77 8.35 19.34
N GLN A 140 -30.54 7.09 18.95
CA GLN A 140 -30.87 5.92 19.76
C GLN A 140 -29.63 5.42 20.52
N LYS A 141 -29.85 4.88 21.72
CA LYS A 141 -28.79 4.36 22.59
C LYS A 141 -29.09 2.93 23.02
N TYR A 142 -28.13 2.05 22.87
CA TYR A 142 -28.23 0.64 23.22
C TYR A 142 -27.08 0.24 24.12
N LYS A 143 -27.37 -0.44 25.24
CA LYS A 143 -26.33 -1.06 26.06
C LYS A 143 -25.97 -2.40 25.45
N VAL A 144 -24.68 -2.60 25.16
CA VAL A 144 -24.12 -3.84 24.63
C VAL A 144 -23.15 -4.41 25.65
#